data_AF-A0A7C6GB28-F1
#
_entry.id   AF-A0A7C6GB28-F1
#
_cell.length_a   1.000
_cell.length_b   1.000
_cell.length_c   1.000
_cell.angle_alpha   90.00
_cell.angle_beta   90.00
_cell.angle_gamma   90.00
#
_symmetry.space_group_name_H-M   'P 1'
#
loop_
_entity.id
_entity.type
_entity.pdbx_description
1 polymer ?
#
loop_
_entity_poly.entity_id
_entity_poly.type
_entity_poly.pdbx_seq_one_letter_code
_entity_poly.pdbx_strand_id
1 'polypeptide(L)' 'MVMAKRKNREAKYREQIENTLERLDEAEETLRNDALPETERERIMRKNEHRREQIASLQDNLDEIDG' A
#
# COMPACT_ATOMS: atom_id res chain seq x y z
N MET A 1 15.12 -15.77 20.34
CA MET A 1 14.35 -16.23 19.16
C MET A 1 13.12 -15.36 18.86
N VAL A 2 12.33 -14.93 19.87
CA VAL A 2 11.12 -14.09 19.68
C VAL A 2 11.44 -12.71 19.07
N MET A 3 12.49 -12.03 19.54
CA MET A 3 12.95 -10.74 18.99
C MET A 3 13.27 -10.80 17.49
N ALA A 4 13.92 -11.88 17.04
CA ALA A 4 14.26 -12.05 15.62
C ALA A 4 13.01 -12.25 14.74
N LYS A 5 11.97 -12.91 15.25
CA LYS A 5 10.68 -13.07 14.57
C LYS A 5 9.91 -11.75 14.45
N ARG A 6 9.95 -10.90 15.49
CA ARG A 6 9.33 -9.56 15.46
C ARG A 6 10.00 -8.66 14.41
N LYS A 7 11.33 -8.54 14.46
CA LYS A 7 12.10 -7.75 13.47
C LYS A 7 11.87 -8.20 12.02
N ASN A 8 11.75 -9.52 11.79
CA ASN A 8 11.47 -10.04 10.45
C ASN A 8 10.06 -9.67 9.96
N ARG A 9 9.06 -9.72 10.85
CA ARG A 9 7.68 -9.29 10.53
C ARG A 9 7.61 -7.78 10.27
N GLU A 10 8.25 -6.98 11.10
CA GLU A 10 8.34 -5.52 10.95
C GLU A 10 8.94 -5.14 9.58
N ALA A 11 10.10 -5.72 9.23
CA ALA A 11 10.74 -5.50 7.93
C ALA A 11 9.83 -5.87 6.76
N LYS A 12 9.09 -6.98 6.87
CA LYS A 12 8.15 -7.42 5.84
C LYS A 12 6.97 -6.47 5.68
N TYR A 13 6.41 -5.96 6.78
CA TYR A 13 5.32 -4.99 6.68
C TYR A 13 5.78 -3.66 6.09
N ARG A 14 6.97 -3.18 6.46
CA ARG A 14 7.56 -1.98 5.85
C ARG A 14 7.78 -2.15 4.34
N GLU A 15 8.37 -3.26 3.93
CA GLU A 15 8.56 -3.60 2.51
C GLU A 15 7.21 -3.65 1.77
N GLN A 16 6.17 -4.22 2.37
CA GLN A 16 4.84 -4.26 1.76
C GLN A 16 4.19 -2.88 1.64
N ILE A 17 4.37 -2.01 2.63
CA ILE A 17 3.89 -0.62 2.59
C ILE A 17 4.59 0.14 1.47
N GLU A 18 5.93 0.09 1.41
CA GLU A 18 6.73 0.77 0.38
C GLU A 18 6.30 0.33 -1.04
N ASN A 19 6.23 -0.98 -1.27
CA ASN A 19 5.75 -1.52 -2.56
C ASN A 19 4.31 -1.12 -2.90
N THR A 20 3.46 -0.89 -1.89
CA THR A 20 2.06 -0.51 -2.12
C THR A 20 1.93 0.98 -2.38
N LEU A 21 2.78 1.80 -1.75
CA LEU A 21 2.92 3.24 -2.03
C LEU A 21 3.45 3.48 -3.44
N GLU A 22 4.49 2.78 -3.87
CA GLU A 22 5.01 2.91 -5.25
C GLU A 22 3.93 2.61 -6.29
N ARG A 23 3.14 1.54 -6.08
CA ARG A 23 2.00 1.20 -6.96
C ARG A 23 0.87 2.22 -6.90
N LEU A 24 0.70 2.90 -5.77
CA LEU A 24 -0.28 3.97 -5.63
C LEU A 24 0.18 5.19 -6.42
N ASP A 25 1.45 5.58 -6.30
CA ASP A 25 2.06 6.70 -7.01
C ASP A 25 2.02 6.48 -8.53
N GLU A 26 2.40 5.30 -9.02
CA GLU A 26 2.29 4.94 -10.45
C GLU A 26 0.84 5.00 -10.97
N ALA A 27 -0.10 4.56 -10.15
CA ALA A 27 -1.52 4.59 -10.49
C ALA A 27 -2.07 6.02 -10.50
N GLU A 28 -1.63 6.87 -9.57
CA GLU A 28 -1.97 8.30 -9.54
C GLU A 28 -1.37 9.04 -10.73
N GLU A 29 -0.15 8.73 -11.14
CA GLU A 29 0.44 9.26 -12.38
C GLU A 29 -0.37 8.83 -13.61
N THR A 30 -0.81 7.56 -13.66
CA THR A 30 -1.68 7.07 -14.74
C THR A 30 -3.01 7.84 -14.80
N LEU A 31 -3.59 8.20 -13.66
CA LEU A 31 -4.84 8.98 -13.59
C LEU A 31 -4.69 10.42 -14.12
N ARG A 32 -3.47 10.96 -14.24
CA ARG A 32 -3.22 12.29 -14.82
C ARG A 32 -3.37 12.29 -16.35
N ASN A 33 -3.44 11.12 -16.99
CA ASN A 33 -3.67 11.04 -18.42
C ASN A 33 -5.15 11.36 -18.75
N ASP A 34 -5.38 12.47 -19.43
CA ASP A 34 -6.74 12.90 -19.84
C ASP A 34 -7.37 12.01 -20.91
N ALA A 35 -6.55 11.26 -21.67
CA ALA A 35 -7.04 10.29 -22.66
C ALA A 35 -7.42 8.93 -22.04
N LEU A 36 -7.30 8.77 -20.72
CA LEU A 36 -7.65 7.55 -20.01
C LEU A 36 -9.18 7.34 -20.05
N PRO A 37 -9.68 6.18 -20.53
CA PRO A 37 -11.10 5.87 -20.52
C PRO A 37 -11.69 5.95 -19.12
N GLU A 38 -12.90 6.49 -18.99
CA GLU A 38 -13.58 6.67 -17.70
C GLU A 38 -13.73 5.36 -16.92
N THR A 39 -14.04 4.26 -17.60
CA THR A 39 -14.13 2.93 -16.98
C THR A 39 -12.80 2.44 -16.40
N GLU A 40 -11.67 2.75 -17.06
CA GLU A 40 -10.35 2.42 -16.54
C GLU A 40 -9.95 3.37 -15.39
N ARG A 41 -10.32 4.64 -15.50
CA ARG A 41 -10.16 5.64 -14.43
C ARG A 41 -10.85 5.18 -13.14
N GLU A 42 -12.13 4.80 -13.22
CA GLU A 42 -12.90 4.28 -12.08
C GLU A 42 -12.29 2.99 -11.50
N ARG A 43 -11.81 2.09 -12.37
CA ARG A 43 -11.14 0.86 -11.95
C ARG A 43 -9.85 1.16 -11.19
N ILE A 44 -9.04 2.09 -11.67
CA ILE A 44 -7.81 2.52 -11.00
C ILE A 44 -8.14 3.19 -9.68
N MET A 45 -9.13 4.08 -9.62
CA MET A 45 -9.57 4.73 -8.39
C MET A 45 -10.02 3.72 -7.32
N ARG A 46 -10.85 2.73 -7.68
CA ARG A 46 -11.26 1.66 -6.75
C ARG A 46 -10.09 0.83 -6.24
N LYS A 47 -9.12 0.52 -7.11
CA LYS A 47 -7.89 -0.17 -6.68
C LYS A 47 -7.04 0.69 -5.75
N ASN A 48 -6.97 2.00 -5.99
CA ASN A 48 -6.23 2.94 -5.16
C ASN A 48 -6.84 3.07 -3.77
N GLU A 49 -8.18 3.10 -3.67
CA GLU A 49 -8.89 3.04 -2.39
C GLU A 49 -8.49 1.77 -1.61
N HIS A 50 -8.55 0.61 -2.24
CA HIS A 50 -8.15 -0.64 -1.60
C HIS A 50 -6.67 -0.67 -1.19
N ARG A 51 -5.76 -0.09 -1.98
CA ARG A 51 -4.35 0.05 -1.61
C ARG A 51 -4.15 0.92 -0.37
N ARG A 52 -4.93 1.99 -0.22
CA ARG A 52 -4.90 2.86 0.97
C ARG A 52 -5.38 2.12 2.20
N GLU A 53 -6.46 1.34 2.09
CA GLU A 53 -6.93 0.44 3.18
C GLU A 53 -5.85 -0.59 3.56
N GLN A 54 -5.18 -1.18 2.57
CA GLN A 54 -4.10 -2.13 2.80
C GLN A 54 -2.92 -1.48 3.54
N ILE A 55 -2.52 -0.27 3.15
CA ILE A 55 -1.46 0.48 3.83
C ILE A 55 -1.86 0.77 5.28
N ALA A 56 -3.08 1.25 5.53
CA ALA A 56 -3.56 1.53 6.87
C ALA A 56 -3.53 0.28 7.75
N SER A 57 -4.03 -0.85 7.23
CA SER A 57 -3.98 -2.11 7.98
C SER A 57 -2.54 -2.58 8.27
N LEU A 58 -1.61 -2.41 7.32
CA LEU A 58 -0.20 -2.75 7.55
C LEU A 58 0.48 -1.83 8.57
N GLN A 59 0.10 -0.55 8.61
CA GLN A 59 0.55 0.41 9.61
C GLN A 59 0.04 0.03 11.01
N ASP A 60 -1.24 -0.31 11.15
CA ASP A 60 -1.80 -0.80 12.42
C ASP A 60 -1.03 -2.04 12.93
N ASN A 61 -0.71 -2.98 12.04
CA ASN A 61 0.10 -4.15 12.38
C ASN A 61 1.54 -3.82 12.79
N LEU A 62 2.13 -2.73 12.26
CA LEU A 62 3.45 -2.26 12.69
C LEU A 62 3.38 -1.65 14.09
N ASP A 63 2.38 -0.81 14.34
CA ASP A 63 2.18 -0.17 15.64
C ASP A 63 1.95 -1.22 16.75
N GLU A 64 1.23 -2.31 16.44
CA GLU A 64 1.07 -3.46 17.35
C GLU A 64 2.37 -4.24 17.64
N ILE A 65 3.38 -4.17 16.75
CA ILE A 65 4.68 -4.82 16.95
C ILE A 65 5.62 -3.94 17.79
N ASP A 66 5.54 -2.63 17.60
CA ASP A 66 6.39 -1.63 18.27
C ASP A 66 5.91 -1.33 19.71
N GLY A 67 4.62 -1.54 20.02
CA GLY A 67 4.01 -1.48 21.36
C GLY A 67 4.29 -2.68 22.26
#